data_AF-A0A923ZJ43-F1
#
_entry.id   AF-A0A923ZJ43-F1
#
_cell.length_a   1.000
_cell.length_b   1.000
_cell.length_c   1.000
_cell.angle_alpha   90.00
_cell.angle_beta   90.00
_cell.angle_gamma   90.00
#
_symmetry.space_group_name_H-M   'P 1'
#
loop_
_entity.id
_entity.type
_entity.pdbx_description
1 polymer ?
#
loop_
_entity_poly.entity_id
_entity_poly.type
_entity_poly.pdbx_seq_one_letter_code
_entity_poly.pdbx_strand_id
1 'polypeptide(L)'
;DWLIESLIETGANMMQPGIFLLPRHIVERAGPWNESLSLIDDFEYMVRIITNSEKVLFCEEARLMYRSGLQNSLSGKNSANHMASALKSLQLGVSQILRTRNDAITRQACANTYQRWSFQFYPKYKIMYEELQQEITKLGGSNTPIIGGRVFLMMSKVVGWKNVKKLKILLRGKES
;
A
#
# COMPACT_ATOMS: atom_id res chain seq x y z
N ASP A 1 -8.29 9.25 -13.63
CA ASP A 1 -7.25 8.28 -14.05
C ASP A 1 -6.03 8.24 -13.14
N TRP A 2 -5.50 9.39 -12.70
CA TRP A 2 -4.32 9.47 -11.81
C TRP A 2 -4.23 8.45 -10.68
N LEU A 3 -5.33 8.24 -9.92
CA LEU A 3 -5.34 7.29 -8.80
C LEU A 3 -5.02 5.85 -9.25
N ILE A 4 -5.62 5.40 -10.35
CA ILE A 4 -5.44 4.05 -10.87
C ILE A 4 -4.04 3.90 -11.45
N GLU A 5 -3.55 4.90 -12.18
CA GLU A 5 -2.17 4.93 -12.71
C GLU A 5 -1.14 4.88 -11.58
N SER A 6 -1.27 5.74 -10.57
CA SER A 6 -0.40 5.76 -9.38
C SER A 6 -0.40 4.40 -8.66
N LEU A 7 -1.57 3.79 -8.50
CA LEU A 7 -1.70 2.45 -7.90
C LEU A 7 -1.08 1.34 -8.75
N ILE A 8 -1.15 1.43 -10.07
CA ILE A 8 -0.49 0.47 -10.97
C ILE A 8 1.02 0.62 -10.85
N GLU A 9 1.55 1.82 -10.90
CA GLU A 9 3.00 2.06 -10.91
C GLU A 9 3.64 1.80 -9.54
N THR A 10 3.03 2.29 -8.47
CA THR A 10 3.69 2.40 -7.16
C THR A 10 2.91 1.75 -6.02
N GLY A 11 1.58 1.64 -6.16
CA GLY A 11 0.69 1.00 -5.19
C GLY A 11 0.28 1.97 -4.08
N ALA A 12 -0.10 1.43 -2.92
CA ALA A 12 -0.55 2.25 -1.78
C ALA A 12 0.56 3.09 -1.11
N ASN A 13 1.80 3.05 -1.59
CA ASN A 13 2.94 3.68 -0.91
C ASN A 13 3.17 5.16 -1.31
N MET A 14 2.47 5.70 -2.31
CA MET A 14 2.72 7.03 -2.87
C MET A 14 1.51 7.96 -2.75
N MET A 15 1.01 8.14 -1.52
CA MET A 15 -0.08 9.07 -1.23
C MET A 15 0.21 9.94 -0.01
N GLN A 16 1.47 10.34 0.18
CA GLN A 16 1.82 11.27 1.24
C GLN A 16 1.01 12.57 1.06
N PRO A 17 0.20 13.02 2.05
CA PRO A 17 -0.69 14.16 1.86
C PRO A 17 0.06 15.47 1.53
N GLY A 18 1.32 15.59 1.97
CA GLY A 18 2.15 16.77 1.74
C GLY A 18 2.46 17.09 0.27
N ILE A 19 2.25 16.15 -0.67
CA ILE A 19 2.42 16.44 -2.12
C ILE A 19 1.17 17.08 -2.75
N PHE A 20 0.07 17.23 -2.00
CA PHE A 20 -1.20 17.72 -2.51
C PHE A 20 -1.57 19.09 -1.93
N LEU A 21 -2.08 19.97 -2.79
CA LEU A 21 -2.83 21.15 -2.37
C LEU A 21 -4.33 20.84 -2.54
N LEU A 22 -5.08 20.87 -1.43
CA LEU A 22 -6.46 20.39 -1.39
C LEU A 22 -7.46 21.55 -1.23
N PRO A 23 -8.45 21.70 -2.13
CA PRO A 23 -9.55 22.62 -1.91
C PRO A 23 -10.34 22.27 -0.65
N ARG A 24 -10.63 23.28 0.17
CA ARG A 24 -11.32 23.10 1.47
C ARG A 24 -12.62 22.29 1.37
N HIS A 25 -13.45 22.58 0.37
CA HIS A 25 -14.73 21.89 0.19
C HIS A 25 -14.59 20.39 -0.12
N ILE A 26 -13.46 19.95 -0.70
CA ILE A 26 -13.18 18.53 -0.93
C ILE A 26 -12.80 17.86 0.39
N VAL A 27 -11.98 18.53 1.21
CA VAL A 27 -11.61 18.06 2.55
C VAL A 27 -12.85 17.89 3.43
N GLU A 28 -13.74 18.89 3.43
CA GLU A 28 -14.99 18.83 4.19
C GLU A 28 -15.90 17.69 3.73
N ARG A 29 -15.98 17.43 2.41
CA ARG A 29 -16.76 16.32 1.86
C ARG A 29 -16.16 14.96 2.18
N ALA A 30 -14.84 14.83 2.11
CA ALA A 30 -14.15 13.58 2.43
C ALA A 30 -14.31 13.23 3.92
N GLY A 31 -14.43 14.25 4.79
CA GLY A 31 -14.53 14.09 6.23
C GLY A 31 -13.16 13.98 6.91
N PRO A 32 -13.13 13.89 8.25
CA PRO A 32 -11.88 13.88 9.01
C PRO A 32 -11.03 12.64 8.74
N TRP A 33 -9.82 12.65 9.27
CA TRP A 33 -8.96 11.47 9.33
C TRP A 33 -9.62 10.34 10.13
N ASN A 34 -9.38 9.09 9.75
CA ASN A 34 -9.82 7.96 10.56
C ASN A 34 -8.81 7.70 11.68
N GLU A 35 -9.08 8.24 12.88
CA GLU A 35 -8.20 8.14 14.05
C GLU A 35 -8.04 6.71 14.61
N SER A 36 -8.81 5.74 14.12
CA SER A 36 -8.62 4.32 14.44
C SER A 36 -7.43 3.69 13.68
N LEU A 37 -6.93 4.36 12.64
CA LEU A 37 -5.81 3.93 11.83
C LEU A 37 -4.49 4.58 12.32
N SER A 38 -3.37 3.94 11.98
CA SER A 38 -2.02 4.36 12.37
C SER A 38 -0.97 4.11 11.29
N LEU A 39 -0.94 2.91 10.69
CA LEU A 39 -0.07 2.60 9.56
C LEU A 39 -0.86 2.74 8.27
N ILE A 40 -0.27 3.46 7.30
CA ILE A 40 -0.82 3.80 5.97
C ILE A 40 -2.23 4.39 6.00
N ASP A 41 -2.53 5.14 7.04
CA ASP A 41 -3.76 5.91 7.18
C ASP A 41 -3.87 7.02 6.11
N ASP A 42 -2.74 7.51 5.62
CA ASP A 42 -2.64 8.40 4.45
C ASP A 42 -3.22 7.81 3.17
N PHE A 43 -3.00 6.52 2.90
CA PHE A 43 -3.62 5.83 1.76
C PHE A 43 -5.15 5.90 1.83
N GLU A 44 -5.74 5.58 2.98
CA GLU A 44 -7.19 5.61 3.19
C GLU A 44 -7.75 7.03 2.98
N TYR A 45 -7.14 8.01 3.65
CA TYR A 45 -7.57 9.39 3.58
C TYR A 45 -7.46 9.97 2.17
N MET A 46 -6.31 9.78 1.51
CA MET A 46 -6.10 10.33 0.17
C MET A 46 -6.96 9.66 -0.89
N VAL A 47 -7.28 8.37 -0.75
CA VAL A 47 -8.27 7.73 -1.61
C VAL A 47 -9.64 8.39 -1.44
N ARG A 48 -10.09 8.70 -0.22
CA ARG A 48 -11.34 9.45 -0.02
C ARG A 48 -11.29 10.82 -0.67
N ILE A 49 -10.19 11.56 -0.50
CA ILE A 49 -10.00 12.88 -1.12
C ILE A 49 -10.09 12.80 -2.65
N ILE A 50 -9.33 11.89 -3.27
CA ILE A 50 -9.25 11.80 -4.72
C ILE A 50 -10.54 11.27 -5.33
N THR A 51 -11.24 10.34 -4.66
CA THR A 51 -12.55 9.86 -5.14
C THR A 51 -13.66 10.90 -4.98
N ASN A 52 -13.46 11.95 -4.18
CA ASN A 52 -14.35 13.10 -4.07
C ASN A 52 -13.95 14.28 -4.96
N SER A 53 -12.85 14.17 -5.72
CA SER A 53 -12.41 15.19 -6.67
C SER A 53 -12.74 14.80 -8.11
N GLU A 54 -12.93 15.80 -8.97
CA GLU A 54 -13.15 15.57 -10.40
C GLU A 54 -11.83 15.25 -11.13
N LYS A 55 -10.74 15.89 -10.72
CA LYS A 55 -9.42 15.74 -11.33
C LYS A 55 -8.29 16.00 -10.34
N VAL A 56 -7.13 15.44 -10.65
CA VAL A 56 -5.84 15.72 -9.99
C VAL A 56 -4.97 16.43 -11.02
N LEU A 57 -4.48 17.62 -10.68
CA LEU A 57 -3.62 18.42 -11.57
C LEU A 57 -2.19 18.38 -11.07
N PHE A 58 -1.25 18.08 -11.96
CA PHE A 58 0.18 18.12 -11.66
C PHE A 58 0.70 19.55 -11.78
N CYS A 59 1.51 19.99 -10.82
CA CYS A 59 2.20 21.27 -10.84
C CYS A 59 3.71 21.00 -10.85
N GLU A 60 4.33 21.12 -12.03
CA GLU A 60 5.73 20.74 -12.26
C GLU A 60 6.72 21.53 -11.41
N GLU A 61 6.41 22.79 -11.09
CA GLU A 61 7.28 23.66 -10.29
C GLU A 61 7.12 23.46 -8.78
N ALA A 62 6.08 22.75 -8.34
CA ALA A 62 5.87 22.50 -6.92
C ALA A 62 7.01 21.66 -6.34
N ARG A 63 7.44 22.00 -5.12
CA ARG A 63 8.50 21.28 -4.40
C ARG A 63 8.00 20.97 -2.99
N LEU A 64 8.09 19.69 -2.60
CA LEU A 64 7.91 19.27 -1.21
C LEU A 64 9.29 19.03 -0.59
N MET A 65 9.58 19.73 0.50
CA MET A 65 10.77 19.46 1.32
C MET A 65 10.38 18.55 2.49
N TYR A 66 10.92 17.33 2.53
CA TYR A 66 10.67 16.38 3.61
C TYR A 66 11.89 16.23 4.50
N ARG A 67 11.68 16.19 5.83
CA ARG A 67 12.75 15.98 6.80
C ARG A 67 13.11 14.50 6.86
N SER A 68 14.39 14.18 6.69
CA SER A 68 14.93 12.83 6.82
C SER A 68 15.95 12.74 7.98
N GLY A 69 16.38 11.53 8.35
CA GLY A 69 17.44 11.33 9.34
C GLY A 69 17.06 11.49 10.82
N LEU A 70 15.77 11.50 11.16
CA LEU A 70 15.32 11.54 12.55
C LEU A 70 15.50 10.18 13.23
N GLN A 71 16.17 10.16 14.39
CA GLN A 71 16.14 8.99 15.27
C GLN A 71 14.74 8.83 15.87
N ASN A 72 14.24 7.59 15.98
CA ASN A 72 12.86 7.25 16.40
C ASN A 72 11.74 7.54 15.39
N SER A 73 11.96 7.39 14.08
CA SER A 73 10.87 7.44 13.11
C SER A 73 9.83 6.33 13.37
N LEU A 74 8.54 6.69 13.33
CA LEU A 74 7.40 5.77 13.51
C LEU A 74 7.43 4.57 12.54
N SER A 75 8.09 4.73 11.39
CA SER A 75 8.19 3.73 10.31
C SER A 75 8.94 2.43 10.65
N GLY A 76 9.52 2.30 11.84
CA GLY A 76 10.18 1.07 12.29
C GLY A 76 9.30 0.10 13.10
N LYS A 77 8.09 0.51 13.54
CA LYS A 77 7.29 -0.28 14.49
C LYS A 77 6.37 -1.29 13.78
N ASN A 78 6.91 -2.47 13.51
CA ASN A 78 6.18 -3.62 12.95
C ASN A 78 5.39 -4.41 14.00
N SER A 79 4.60 -3.76 14.86
CA SER A 79 3.73 -4.47 15.80
C SER A 79 2.49 -5.05 15.12
N ALA A 80 1.83 -6.02 15.76
CA ALA A 80 0.61 -6.62 15.22
C ALA A 80 -0.49 -5.56 14.98
N ASN A 81 -0.62 -4.58 15.87
CA ASN A 81 -1.61 -3.50 15.75
C ASN A 81 -1.36 -2.62 14.52
N HIS A 82 -0.10 -2.28 14.22
CA HIS A 82 0.23 -1.50 13.01
C HIS A 82 -0.11 -2.29 11.74
N MET A 83 0.15 -3.60 11.73
CA MET A 83 -0.16 -4.46 10.59
C MET A 83 -1.67 -4.64 10.39
N ALA A 84 -2.42 -4.77 11.48
CA ALA A 84 -3.88 -4.76 11.44
C ALA A 84 -4.43 -3.43 10.90
N SER A 85 -3.87 -2.29 11.35
CA SER A 85 -4.20 -0.97 10.82
C SER A 85 -3.92 -0.87 9.33
N ALA A 86 -2.77 -1.36 8.86
CA ALA A 86 -2.44 -1.34 7.44
C ALA A 86 -3.43 -2.15 6.62
N LEU A 87 -3.75 -3.38 7.04
CA LEU A 87 -4.75 -4.20 6.36
C LEU A 87 -6.10 -3.47 6.29
N LYS A 88 -6.54 -2.88 7.41
CA LYS A 88 -7.80 -2.14 7.46
C LYS A 88 -7.82 -0.93 6.55
N SER A 89 -6.74 -0.15 6.51
CA SER A 89 -6.57 0.98 5.58
C SER A 89 -6.69 0.52 4.13
N LEU A 90 -5.99 -0.56 3.75
CA LEU A 90 -6.06 -1.11 2.40
C LEU A 90 -7.48 -1.52 2.02
N GLN A 91 -8.21 -2.17 2.93
CA GLN A 91 -9.60 -2.58 2.72
C GLN A 91 -10.53 -1.38 2.54
N LEU A 92 -10.41 -0.35 3.37
CA LEU A 92 -11.21 0.86 3.26
C LEU A 92 -10.94 1.60 1.95
N GLY A 93 -9.66 1.82 1.61
CA GLY A 93 -9.27 2.48 0.37
C GLY A 93 -9.70 1.70 -0.88
N VAL A 94 -9.44 0.40 -0.93
CA VAL A 94 -9.88 -0.44 -2.07
C VAL A 94 -11.40 -0.47 -2.19
N SER A 95 -12.14 -0.59 -1.08
CA SER A 95 -13.60 -0.53 -1.12
C SER A 95 -14.10 0.82 -1.67
N GLN A 96 -13.46 1.93 -1.30
CA GLN A 96 -13.84 3.26 -1.77
C GLN A 96 -13.55 3.43 -3.27
N ILE A 97 -12.41 2.93 -3.74
CA ILE A 97 -12.06 2.91 -5.18
C ILE A 97 -13.10 2.14 -5.97
N LEU A 98 -13.42 0.91 -5.54
CA LEU A 98 -14.34 0.03 -6.26
C LEU A 98 -15.79 0.53 -6.23
N ARG A 99 -16.20 1.29 -5.22
CA ARG A 99 -17.49 1.98 -5.20
C ARG A 99 -17.56 3.11 -6.23
N THR A 100 -16.41 3.74 -6.52
CA THR A 100 -16.31 4.86 -7.46
C THR A 100 -16.21 4.35 -8.91
N ARG A 101 -15.41 3.31 -9.14
CA ARG A 101 -15.18 2.69 -10.45
C ARG A 101 -14.80 1.22 -10.28
N ASN A 102 -15.45 0.32 -11.03
CA ASN A 102 -15.23 -1.13 -10.91
C ASN A 102 -15.11 -1.81 -12.28
N ASP A 103 -14.11 -1.39 -13.05
CA ASP A 103 -13.73 -2.03 -14.31
C ASP A 103 -12.46 -2.88 -14.15
N ALA A 104 -12.07 -3.57 -15.23
CA ALA A 104 -10.96 -4.51 -15.21
C ALA A 104 -9.63 -3.87 -14.75
N ILE A 105 -9.32 -2.67 -15.25
CA ILE A 105 -8.08 -1.97 -14.89
C ILE A 105 -8.09 -1.51 -13.43
N THR A 106 -9.24 -1.06 -12.92
CA THR A 106 -9.38 -0.66 -11.51
C THR A 106 -9.22 -1.85 -10.58
N ARG A 107 -9.88 -2.98 -10.89
CA ARG A 107 -9.72 -4.24 -10.13
C ARG A 107 -8.28 -4.73 -10.14
N GLN A 108 -7.59 -4.65 -11.29
CA GLN A 108 -6.17 -5.00 -11.41
C GLN A 108 -5.30 -4.11 -10.51
N ALA A 109 -5.54 -2.80 -10.48
CA ALA A 109 -4.81 -1.86 -9.62
C ALA A 109 -5.03 -2.14 -8.12
N CYS A 110 -6.26 -2.46 -7.72
CA CYS A 110 -6.58 -2.87 -6.35
C CYS A 110 -5.89 -4.21 -5.98
N ALA A 111 -5.92 -5.20 -6.88
CA ALA A 111 -5.26 -6.48 -6.65
C ALA A 111 -3.74 -6.31 -6.51
N ASN A 112 -3.13 -5.48 -7.36
CA ASN A 112 -1.71 -5.13 -7.29
C ASN A 112 -1.35 -4.44 -5.98
N THR A 113 -2.23 -3.56 -5.50
CA THR A 113 -2.08 -2.87 -4.21
C THR A 113 -1.98 -3.86 -3.05
N TYR A 114 -2.89 -4.83 -2.99
CA TYR A 114 -2.83 -5.91 -2.01
C TYR A 114 -1.60 -6.83 -2.18
N GLN A 115 -1.22 -7.13 -3.41
CA GLN A 115 -0.05 -7.99 -3.69
C GLN A 115 1.25 -7.37 -3.21
N ARG A 116 1.44 -6.05 -3.38
CA ARG A 116 2.62 -5.34 -2.88
C ARG A 116 2.75 -5.44 -1.36
N TRP A 117 1.62 -5.42 -0.65
CA TRP A 117 1.56 -5.57 0.80
C TRP A 117 1.72 -7.00 1.31
N SER A 118 1.47 -8.00 0.46
CA SER A 118 1.63 -9.41 0.83
C SER A 118 3.04 -9.74 1.32
N PHE A 119 4.05 -9.04 0.81
CA PHE A 119 5.41 -9.16 1.33
C PHE A 119 5.51 -8.69 2.77
N GLN A 120 4.86 -7.62 3.22
CA GLN A 120 4.99 -7.15 4.60
C GLN A 120 4.35 -8.12 5.61
N PHE A 121 3.23 -8.75 5.24
CA PHE A 121 2.53 -9.69 6.11
C PHE A 121 3.21 -11.05 6.20
N TYR A 122 3.74 -11.59 5.11
CA TYR A 122 4.35 -12.92 5.12
C TYR A 122 5.80 -12.91 5.68
N PRO A 123 6.24 -13.90 6.48
CA PRO A 123 5.46 -15.03 7.02
C PRO A 123 4.81 -14.75 8.38
N LYS A 124 5.18 -13.65 9.05
CA LYS A 124 4.86 -13.37 10.46
C LYS A 124 3.36 -13.22 10.73
N TYR A 125 2.63 -12.60 9.81
CA TYR A 125 1.20 -12.30 9.90
C TYR A 125 0.42 -13.14 8.89
N LYS A 126 0.49 -14.48 9.04
CA LYS A 126 -0.05 -15.44 8.06
C LYS A 126 -1.55 -15.27 7.80
N ILE A 127 -2.36 -15.02 8.83
CA ILE A 127 -3.81 -14.81 8.69
C ILE A 127 -4.10 -13.60 7.79
N MET A 128 -3.46 -12.45 8.06
CA MET A 128 -3.60 -11.24 7.24
C MET A 128 -3.12 -11.46 5.80
N TYR A 129 -2.05 -12.24 5.61
CA TYR A 129 -1.59 -12.63 4.28
C TYR A 129 -2.65 -13.46 3.54
N GLU A 130 -3.25 -14.47 4.18
CA GLU A 130 -4.29 -15.31 3.58
C GLU A 130 -5.54 -14.49 3.20
N GLU A 131 -5.95 -13.56 4.06
CA GLU A 131 -7.04 -12.63 3.78
C GLU A 131 -6.77 -11.78 2.52
N LEU A 132 -5.55 -11.23 2.39
CA LEU A 132 -5.17 -10.51 1.17
C LEU A 132 -5.19 -11.38 -0.08
N GLN A 133 -4.76 -12.64 0.00
CA GLN A 133 -4.80 -13.54 -1.16
C GLN A 133 -6.24 -13.84 -1.59
N GLN A 134 -7.17 -13.95 -0.65
CA GLN A 134 -8.60 -14.09 -0.97
C GLN A 134 -9.11 -12.84 -1.69
N GLU A 135 -8.80 -11.63 -1.20
CA GLU A 135 -9.20 -10.39 -1.87
C GLU A 135 -8.58 -10.24 -3.28
N ILE A 136 -7.29 -10.56 -3.43
CA ILE A 136 -6.63 -10.57 -4.75
C ILE A 136 -7.35 -11.52 -5.71
N THR A 137 -7.73 -12.72 -5.25
CA THR A 137 -8.44 -13.70 -6.07
C THR A 137 -9.83 -13.19 -6.47
N LYS A 138 -10.59 -12.62 -5.52
CA LYS A 138 -11.90 -12.00 -5.81
C LYS A 138 -11.79 -10.88 -6.85
N LEU A 139 -10.69 -10.13 -6.85
CA LEU A 139 -10.46 -9.04 -7.81
C LEU A 139 -10.05 -9.52 -9.22
N GLY A 140 -9.70 -10.80 -9.38
CA GLY A 140 -9.28 -11.38 -10.66
C GLY A 140 -7.76 -11.63 -10.77
N GLY A 141 -7.02 -11.46 -9.69
CA GLY A 141 -5.58 -11.71 -9.63
C GLY A 141 -4.72 -10.46 -9.77
N SER A 142 -3.45 -10.58 -9.35
CA SER A 142 -2.43 -9.53 -9.45
C SER A 142 -1.42 -9.87 -10.55
N ASN A 143 -0.98 -8.87 -11.32
CA ASN A 143 0.13 -8.98 -12.25
C ASN A 143 1.43 -8.33 -11.74
N THR A 144 1.43 -7.85 -10.49
CA THR A 144 2.62 -7.24 -9.87
C THR A 144 3.77 -8.25 -9.77
N PRO A 145 4.96 -7.94 -10.31
CA PRO A 145 6.11 -8.81 -10.18
C PRO A 145 6.63 -8.82 -8.73
N ILE A 146 7.30 -9.90 -8.37
CA ILE A 146 8.05 -9.98 -7.11
C ILE A 146 9.15 -8.92 -7.15
N ILE A 147 9.19 -8.03 -6.14
CA ILE A 147 10.21 -6.98 -6.01
C ILE A 147 11.29 -7.47 -5.04
N GLY A 148 12.56 -7.37 -5.43
CA GLY A 148 13.70 -7.70 -4.59
C GLY A 148 15.04 -7.54 -5.31
N GLY A 149 16.15 -7.64 -4.57
CA GLY A 149 17.49 -7.59 -5.15
C GLY A 149 17.77 -8.76 -6.09
N ARG A 150 18.76 -8.64 -6.98
CA ARG A 150 19.09 -9.63 -8.03
C ARG A 150 19.19 -11.07 -7.50
N VAL A 151 19.91 -11.26 -6.39
CA VAL A 151 20.06 -12.58 -5.74
C VAL A 151 18.72 -13.12 -5.24
N PHE A 152 17.89 -12.27 -4.63
CA PHE A 152 16.56 -12.66 -4.14
C PHE A 152 15.66 -13.11 -5.30
N LEU A 153 15.67 -12.38 -6.41
CA LEU A 153 14.87 -12.71 -7.60
C LEU A 153 15.34 -14.02 -8.24
N MET A 154 16.65 -14.22 -8.36
CA MET A 154 17.22 -15.46 -8.90
C MET A 154 16.81 -16.67 -8.05
N MET A 155 16.99 -16.62 -6.73
CA MET A 155 16.56 -17.70 -5.85
C MET A 155 15.04 -17.90 -5.87
N SER A 156 14.27 -16.82 -5.98
CA SER A 156 12.81 -16.89 -6.00
C SER A 156 12.27 -17.63 -7.22
N LYS A 157 13.01 -17.63 -8.34
CA LYS A 157 12.66 -18.43 -9.54
C LYS A 157 12.84 -19.93 -9.32
N VAL A 158 13.78 -20.34 -8.48
CA VAL A 158 14.10 -21.76 -8.24
C VAL A 158 13.23 -22.36 -7.14
N VAL A 159 13.13 -21.67 -6.00
CA VAL A 159 12.47 -22.22 -4.80
C VAL A 159 11.22 -21.46 -4.38
N GLY A 160 10.83 -20.42 -5.11
CA GLY A 160 9.71 -19.54 -4.75
C GLY A 160 10.08 -18.48 -3.71
N TRP A 161 9.55 -17.27 -3.87
CA TRP A 161 9.89 -16.11 -3.02
C TRP A 161 9.60 -16.32 -1.53
N LYS A 162 8.59 -17.14 -1.19
CA LYS A 162 8.20 -17.48 0.18
C LYS A 162 9.33 -18.22 0.92
N ASN A 163 9.99 -19.16 0.24
CA ASN A 163 11.09 -19.93 0.81
C ASN A 163 12.34 -19.07 0.96
N VAL A 164 12.65 -18.26 -0.05
CA VAL A 164 13.74 -17.28 0.03
C VAL A 164 13.55 -16.31 1.20
N LYS A 165 12.32 -15.82 1.40
CA LYS A 165 12.02 -14.92 2.51
C LYS A 165 12.18 -15.60 3.88
N LYS A 166 11.69 -16.83 4.03
CA LYS A 166 11.89 -17.63 5.26
C LYS A 166 13.38 -17.86 5.55
N LEU A 167 14.16 -18.23 4.53
CA LEU A 167 15.60 -18.44 4.65
C LEU A 167 16.32 -17.16 5.09
N LYS A 168 15.97 -16.01 4.49
CA LYS A 168 16.55 -14.71 4.87
C LYS A 168 16.27 -14.35 6.33
N ILE A 169 15.08 -14.67 6.84
CA ILE A 169 14.75 -14.45 8.26
C ILE A 169 15.56 -15.40 9.15
N LEU A 170 15.67 -16.67 8.76
CA LEU A 170 16.43 -17.68 9.51
C LEU A 170 17.93 -17.34 9.61
N LEU A 171 18.52 -16.84 8.51
CA LEU A 171 19.93 -16.41 8.47
C LEU A 171 20.16 -15.17 9.34
N ARG A 172 19.26 -14.17 9.27
CA ARG A 172 19.35 -12.97 10.12
C ARG A 172 19.19 -13.26 11.62
N GLY A 173 18.39 -14.26 11.98
CA GLY A 173 18.24 -14.69 13.37
C GLY A 173 19.40 -15.57 13.89
N LYS A 174 20.35 -15.96 13.04
CA LYS A 174 21.58 -16.65 13.43
C LYS A 174 22.77 -15.70 13.64
N GLU A 175 22.65 -14.45 13.20
CA GLU A 175 23.69 -13.40 13.29
C GLU A 175 23.47 -12.44 14.48
N SER A 176 22.48 -12.73 15.34
CA SER A 176 22.12 -11.99 16.56
C SER A 176 22.20 -12.90 17.78
#